data_AF-A0A6A6FHG1-F1
#
_entry.id   AF-A0A6A6FHG1-F1
#
_cell.length_a   1.000
_cell.length_b   1.000
_cell.length_c   1.000
_cell.angle_alpha   90.00
_cell.angle_beta   90.00
_cell.angle_gamma   90.00
#
_symmetry.space_group_name_H-M   'P 1'
#
loop_
_entity.id
_entity.type
_entity.pdbx_description
1 polymer ?
#
loop_
_entity_poly.entity_id
_entity_poly.type
_entity_poly.pdbx_seq_one_letter_code
_entity_poly.pdbx_strand_id
1 'polypeptide(L)'
;YTGLAAIEHIIEDIVDYNVATKLFEHYFVQPNTSLFTSASPFVLTPVIRQQSVLDPQNPRTTSPALTLTILWICSLTAQTPTLFMPHQRRAVQQRLGNLAQTHVDEYIRQRTSGASFNDRGPVGPAAAARTPSSHRAQQSEGREGIDDFLALLLLTIFRTSEDSKHDCPRMWQQVVEDARKLELHLLDEAALNAASPDLFPSQGSLTIRDLEAKEERRRTFWMLFALDRHWALCYNKMPLILEQDCKVYNPLPDAVWHDDYLPGDALLHRRHPGPTCRIHGRGLFEWFLPPMTVLGDIIWLHHQRMHPRMSLLINNGETSRIDDALAKLEADILDVSWHRGQQSPEDADASTTNVGYRTTPTTAIQLYCQFLIHVLYILLHGRWDALDMLMALSDWITSDHFSTCGSHAIAAADTISQILNVDPELAYMPYLFGIYLLQGSFILLFFAFRMPEVGERPNESVGQACETIIRAHEICFATLNVDYQRNFRKVMRGMLHDARQGLGYAQLQGNYEHLISVLSVYRWTKGYSGVAV
;
A
#
# COMPACT_ATOMS: atom_id res chain seq x y z
N TYR A 1 -23.46 13.64 -8.11
CA TYR A 1 -22.45 12.67 -8.59
C TYR A 1 -23.03 11.83 -9.72
N THR A 2 -22.44 11.85 -10.91
CA THR A 2 -22.93 11.07 -12.07
C THR A 2 -22.86 9.56 -11.86
N GLY A 3 -21.80 9.07 -11.21
CA GLY A 3 -21.68 7.65 -10.84
C GLY A 3 -22.80 7.16 -9.93
N LEU A 4 -23.15 7.94 -8.89
CA LEU A 4 -24.25 7.59 -7.98
C LEU A 4 -25.61 7.58 -8.69
N ALA A 5 -25.88 8.56 -9.56
CA ALA A 5 -27.11 8.59 -10.34
C ALA A 5 -27.24 7.35 -11.26
N ALA A 6 -26.12 6.85 -11.81
CA ALA A 6 -26.12 5.68 -12.67
C ALA A 6 -26.49 4.37 -11.93
N ILE A 7 -26.23 4.29 -10.63
CA ILE A 7 -26.48 3.08 -9.82
C ILE A 7 -27.65 3.24 -8.84
N GLU A 8 -28.37 4.37 -8.86
CA GLU A 8 -29.43 4.68 -7.89
C GLU A 8 -30.49 3.58 -7.83
N HIS A 9 -30.98 3.14 -9.00
CA HIS A 9 -31.92 2.02 -9.14
C HIS A 9 -31.40 0.66 -8.63
N ILE A 10 -30.08 0.50 -8.46
CA ILE A 10 -29.45 -0.73 -7.98
C ILE A 10 -29.38 -0.71 -6.44
N ILE A 11 -29.21 0.48 -5.85
CA ILE A 11 -28.93 0.64 -4.42
C ILE A 11 -30.13 1.16 -3.61
N GLU A 12 -31.23 1.54 -4.25
CA GLU A 12 -32.42 2.13 -3.58
C GLU A 12 -32.99 1.26 -2.44
N ASP A 13 -32.95 -0.07 -2.59
CA ASP A 13 -33.40 -1.02 -1.57
C ASP A 13 -32.36 -1.28 -0.46
N ILE A 14 -31.17 -0.68 -0.54
CA ILE A 14 -30.03 -0.94 0.34
C ILE A 14 -29.69 0.29 1.17
N VAL A 15 -29.52 1.45 0.52
CA VAL A 15 -29.09 2.71 1.15
C VAL A 15 -29.78 3.91 0.53
N ASP A 16 -30.14 4.89 1.36
CA ASP A 16 -30.66 6.17 0.89
C ASP A 16 -29.60 6.93 0.09
N TYR A 17 -30.03 7.71 -0.91
CA TYR A 17 -29.14 8.50 -1.77
C TYR A 17 -28.20 9.44 -1.00
N ASN A 18 -28.70 10.05 0.09
CA ASN A 18 -27.88 10.92 0.95
C ASN A 18 -26.77 10.14 1.69
N VAL A 19 -27.08 8.92 2.13
CA VAL A 19 -26.08 8.03 2.77
C VAL A 19 -25.05 7.58 1.74
N ALA A 20 -25.48 7.18 0.54
CA ALA A 20 -24.59 6.84 -0.56
C ALA A 20 -23.67 8.01 -0.94
N THR A 21 -24.19 9.23 -0.96
CA THR A 21 -23.40 10.45 -1.22
C THR A 21 -22.30 10.64 -0.19
N LYS A 22 -22.63 10.55 1.10
CA LYS A 22 -21.63 10.67 2.18
C LYS A 22 -20.58 9.57 2.16
N LEU A 23 -20.98 8.33 1.84
CA LEU A 23 -20.04 7.22 1.66
C LEU A 23 -19.09 7.45 0.48
N PHE A 24 -19.59 8.02 -0.60
CA PHE A 24 -18.77 8.36 -1.76
C PHE A 24 -17.81 9.51 -1.47
N GLU A 25 -18.25 10.55 -0.76
CA GLU A 25 -17.40 11.63 -0.26
C GLU A 25 -16.30 11.11 0.67
N HIS A 26 -16.61 10.09 1.47
CA HIS A 26 -15.66 9.48 2.39
C HIS A 26 -14.45 8.86 1.70
N TYR A 27 -14.55 8.49 0.41
CA TYR A 27 -13.41 8.03 -0.40
C TYR A 27 -12.28 9.06 -0.49
N PHE A 28 -12.61 10.34 -0.44
CA PHE A 28 -11.64 11.43 -0.57
C PHE A 28 -11.11 11.95 0.76
N VAL A 29 -11.56 11.39 1.89
CA VAL A 29 -11.06 11.77 3.21
C VAL A 29 -9.60 11.35 3.34
N GLN A 30 -8.73 12.32 3.61
CA GLN A 30 -7.31 12.06 3.85
C GLN A 30 -7.07 11.62 5.30
N PRO A 31 -6.10 10.72 5.55
CA PRO A 31 -5.75 10.29 6.89
C PRO A 31 -5.27 11.46 7.76
N ASN A 32 -5.49 11.36 9.08
CA ASN A 32 -5.05 12.34 10.09
C ASN A 32 -5.58 13.78 9.92
N THR A 33 -6.66 13.98 9.15
CA THR A 33 -7.34 15.28 9.03
C THR A 33 -8.31 15.59 10.17
N SER A 34 -8.88 14.55 10.81
CA SER A 34 -9.85 14.68 11.90
C SER A 34 -9.74 13.50 12.88
N LEU A 35 -9.85 13.78 14.18
CA LEU A 35 -9.95 12.74 15.23
C LEU A 35 -11.30 12.00 15.21
N PHE A 36 -12.31 12.55 14.55
CA PHE A 36 -13.67 12.01 14.51
C PHE A 36 -14.02 11.36 13.17
N THR A 37 -13.12 11.42 12.19
CA THR A 37 -13.35 10.89 10.85
C THR A 37 -12.06 10.29 10.33
N SER A 38 -11.96 8.97 10.40
CA SER A 38 -10.82 8.20 9.88
C SER A 38 -11.04 7.91 8.40
N ALA A 39 -10.01 8.08 7.58
CA ALA A 39 -10.03 7.64 6.19
C ALA A 39 -10.24 6.12 6.09
N SER A 40 -10.75 5.63 4.97
CA SER A 40 -10.87 4.18 4.77
C SER A 40 -9.47 3.56 4.64
N PRO A 41 -9.12 2.53 5.43
CA PRO A 41 -7.81 1.87 5.42
C PRO A 41 -7.52 1.18 4.07
N PHE A 42 -8.56 0.89 3.28
CA PHE A 42 -8.46 0.22 1.99
C PHE A 42 -8.28 1.21 0.82
N VAL A 43 -8.41 2.52 1.08
CA VAL A 43 -8.13 3.58 0.11
C VAL A 43 -6.79 4.20 0.49
N LEU A 44 -5.71 3.70 -0.11
CA LEU A 44 -4.35 4.15 0.23
C LEU A 44 -4.11 5.62 -0.15
N THR A 45 -4.60 6.02 -1.32
CA THR A 45 -4.67 7.40 -1.78
C THR A 45 -5.77 7.51 -2.86
N PRO A 46 -6.54 8.60 -2.94
CA PRO A 46 -7.56 8.75 -3.98
C PRO A 46 -6.90 8.84 -5.37
N VAL A 47 -7.18 7.86 -6.22
CA VAL A 47 -6.69 7.84 -7.61
C VAL A 47 -7.45 8.83 -8.47
N ILE A 48 -8.78 8.83 -8.34
CA ILE A 48 -9.67 9.73 -9.06
C ILE A 48 -9.63 11.12 -8.43
N ARG A 49 -9.68 12.17 -9.26
CA ARG A 49 -9.64 13.55 -8.77
C ARG A 49 -11.00 13.98 -8.23
N GLN A 50 -11.04 14.46 -6.98
CA GLN A 50 -12.28 14.88 -6.32
C GLN A 50 -12.97 16.01 -7.09
N GLN A 51 -12.22 17.03 -7.49
CA GLN A 51 -12.74 18.18 -8.21
C GLN A 51 -13.39 17.81 -9.54
N SER A 52 -12.79 16.87 -10.28
CA SER A 52 -13.34 16.41 -11.56
C SER A 52 -14.65 15.65 -11.37
N VAL A 53 -14.80 14.91 -10.27
CA VAL A 53 -16.05 14.21 -9.93
C VAL A 53 -17.14 15.18 -9.46
N LEU A 54 -16.74 16.24 -8.78
CA LEU A 54 -17.61 17.30 -8.23
C LEU A 54 -17.98 18.40 -9.25
N ASP A 55 -17.35 18.42 -10.43
CA ASP A 55 -17.59 19.46 -11.43
C ASP A 55 -19.09 19.58 -11.78
N PRO A 56 -19.72 20.74 -11.53
CA PRO A 56 -21.15 20.93 -11.75
C PRO A 56 -21.53 21.04 -13.24
N GLN A 57 -20.61 21.48 -14.09
CA GLN A 57 -20.87 21.67 -15.52
C GLN A 57 -20.53 20.41 -16.31
N ASN A 58 -19.47 19.72 -15.91
CA ASN A 58 -18.96 18.58 -16.66
C ASN A 58 -18.34 17.55 -15.71
N PRO A 59 -19.15 16.82 -14.94
CA PRO A 59 -18.67 15.83 -13.98
C PRO A 59 -17.99 14.64 -14.68
N ARG A 60 -16.91 14.14 -14.07
CA ARG A 60 -16.25 12.86 -14.42
C ARG A 60 -17.25 11.72 -14.24
N THR A 61 -17.53 10.98 -15.31
CA THR A 61 -18.32 9.75 -15.26
C THR A 61 -17.55 8.66 -14.53
N THR A 62 -18.21 7.92 -13.64
CA THR A 62 -17.61 6.83 -12.87
C THR A 62 -18.36 5.53 -13.15
N SER A 63 -17.66 4.42 -13.38
CA SER A 63 -18.32 3.13 -13.68
C SER A 63 -19.17 2.63 -12.51
N PRO A 64 -20.21 1.81 -12.77
CA PRO A 64 -20.97 1.15 -11.70
C PRO A 64 -20.09 0.30 -10.78
N ALA A 65 -19.12 -0.45 -11.34
CA ALA A 65 -18.25 -1.33 -10.55
C ALA A 65 -17.40 -0.52 -9.56
N LEU A 66 -16.78 0.57 -10.02
CA LEU A 66 -16.00 1.45 -9.15
C LEU A 66 -16.87 2.15 -8.12
N THR A 67 -18.02 2.68 -8.52
CA THR A 67 -18.93 3.40 -7.61
C THR A 67 -19.43 2.47 -6.49
N LEU A 68 -19.90 1.26 -6.83
CA LEU A 68 -20.34 0.26 -5.85
C LEU A 68 -19.21 -0.19 -4.93
N THR A 69 -18.01 -0.37 -5.47
CA THR A 69 -16.82 -0.75 -4.69
C THR A 69 -16.41 0.34 -3.71
N ILE A 70 -16.43 1.61 -4.14
CA ILE A 70 -16.19 2.77 -3.27
C ILE A 70 -17.21 2.82 -2.14
N LEU A 71 -18.51 2.71 -2.45
CA LEU A 71 -19.58 2.71 -1.46
C LEU A 71 -19.40 1.59 -0.44
N TRP A 72 -19.10 0.39 -0.91
CA TRP A 72 -18.88 -0.76 -0.04
C TRP A 72 -17.66 -0.57 0.86
N ILE A 73 -16.49 -0.26 0.30
CA ILE A 73 -15.25 -0.10 1.05
C ILE A 73 -15.36 1.02 2.09
N CYS A 74 -15.98 2.14 1.73
CA CYS A 74 -16.21 3.23 2.69
C CYS A 74 -17.24 2.84 3.75
N SER A 75 -18.24 2.00 3.42
CA SER A 75 -19.21 1.52 4.41
C SER A 75 -18.61 0.60 5.47
N LEU A 76 -17.47 -0.05 5.18
CA LEU A 76 -16.76 -0.92 6.13
C LEU A 76 -16.16 -0.12 7.30
N THR A 77 -15.79 1.13 7.07
CA THR A 77 -14.93 1.91 7.97
C THR A 77 -15.51 3.26 8.38
N ALA A 78 -16.53 3.75 7.69
CA ALA A 78 -17.25 4.95 8.08
C ALA A 78 -17.89 4.76 9.48
N GLN A 79 -17.23 5.31 10.50
CA GLN A 79 -17.68 5.25 11.90
C GLN A 79 -18.76 6.29 12.21
N THR A 80 -19.58 6.70 11.24
CA THR A 80 -20.58 7.72 11.49
C THR A 80 -21.87 7.05 12.00
N PRO A 81 -22.26 7.24 13.28
CA PRO A 81 -23.52 6.69 13.83
C PRO A 81 -24.76 7.22 13.10
N THR A 82 -24.61 8.29 12.31
CA THR A 82 -25.67 8.86 11.47
C THR A 82 -25.84 8.18 10.12
N LEU A 83 -24.94 7.27 9.69
CA LEU A 83 -25.07 6.60 8.39
C LEU A 83 -25.87 5.30 8.48
N PHE A 84 -25.64 4.49 9.52
CA PHE A 84 -26.37 3.24 9.75
C PHE A 84 -26.59 2.95 11.23
N MET A 85 -27.77 2.44 11.56
CA MET A 85 -27.99 1.80 12.85
C MET A 85 -27.08 0.54 12.97
N PRO A 86 -26.50 0.23 14.14
CA PRO A 86 -25.56 -0.88 14.29
C PRO A 86 -26.08 -2.24 13.79
N HIS A 87 -27.38 -2.50 13.93
CA HIS A 87 -28.03 -3.75 13.49
C HIS A 87 -28.20 -3.84 11.97
N GLN A 88 -28.25 -2.72 11.24
CA GLN A 88 -28.39 -2.67 9.78
C GLN A 88 -27.04 -2.68 9.06
N ARG A 89 -25.99 -2.18 9.73
CA ARG A 89 -24.65 -1.99 9.14
C ARG A 89 -24.11 -3.24 8.44
N ARG A 90 -24.16 -4.40 9.11
CA ARG A 90 -23.69 -5.67 8.53
C ARG A 90 -24.48 -6.08 7.29
N ALA A 91 -25.81 -5.91 7.31
CA ALA A 91 -26.65 -6.27 6.18
C ALA A 91 -26.38 -5.36 4.97
N VAL A 92 -26.22 -4.06 5.19
CA VAL A 92 -25.84 -3.09 4.15
C VAL A 92 -24.47 -3.42 3.56
N GLN A 93 -23.46 -3.60 4.41
CA GLN A 93 -22.10 -3.95 3.99
C GLN A 93 -22.07 -5.24 3.16
N GLN A 94 -22.83 -6.27 3.56
CA GLN A 94 -22.94 -7.52 2.80
C GLN A 94 -23.62 -7.33 1.46
N ARG A 95 -24.74 -6.58 1.39
CA ARG A 95 -25.46 -6.35 0.13
C ARG A 95 -24.66 -5.50 -0.84
N LEU A 96 -24.03 -4.41 -0.38
CA LEU A 96 -23.13 -3.60 -1.20
C LEU A 96 -21.91 -4.40 -1.66
N GLY A 97 -21.34 -5.24 -0.79
CA GLY A 97 -20.22 -6.11 -1.14
C GLY A 97 -20.57 -7.15 -2.21
N ASN A 98 -21.74 -7.77 -2.11
CA ASN A 98 -22.22 -8.71 -3.13
C ASN A 98 -22.42 -8.03 -4.49
N LEU A 99 -22.95 -6.80 -4.51
CA LEU A 99 -23.08 -6.01 -5.73
C LEU A 99 -21.72 -5.65 -6.31
N ALA A 100 -20.81 -5.11 -5.51
CA ALA A 100 -19.46 -4.75 -5.94
C ALA A 100 -18.73 -5.97 -6.54
N GLN A 101 -18.76 -7.12 -5.85
CA GLN A 101 -18.19 -8.37 -6.34
C GLN A 101 -18.81 -8.80 -7.67
N THR A 102 -20.14 -8.78 -7.80
CA THR A 102 -20.85 -9.21 -9.02
C THR A 102 -20.42 -8.39 -10.24
N HIS A 103 -20.27 -7.07 -10.07
CA HIS A 103 -19.85 -6.17 -11.15
C HIS A 103 -18.37 -6.37 -11.52
N VAL A 104 -17.48 -6.58 -10.54
CA VAL A 104 -16.07 -6.89 -10.80
C VAL A 104 -15.92 -8.26 -11.48
N ASP A 105 -16.70 -9.26 -11.07
CA ASP A 105 -16.69 -10.59 -11.68
C ASP A 105 -17.21 -10.58 -13.12
N GLU A 106 -18.20 -9.72 -13.42
CA GLU A 106 -18.66 -9.48 -14.80
C GLU A 106 -17.54 -8.86 -15.65
N TYR A 107 -16.83 -7.85 -15.13
CA TYR A 107 -15.66 -7.29 -15.80
C TYR A 107 -14.57 -8.36 -16.07
N ILE A 108 -14.26 -9.21 -15.10
CA ILE A 108 -13.31 -10.32 -15.27
C ILE A 108 -13.80 -11.30 -16.35
N ARG A 109 -15.09 -11.64 -16.37
CA ARG A 109 -15.68 -12.57 -17.37
C ARG A 109 -15.63 -11.99 -18.79
N GLN A 110 -15.95 -10.72 -18.95
CA GLN A 110 -15.91 -10.04 -20.25
C GLN A 110 -14.48 -10.01 -20.82
N ARG A 111 -13.49 -9.75 -19.96
CA ARG A 111 -12.06 -9.81 -20.31
C ARG A 111 -11.58 -11.21 -20.71
N THR A 112 -11.93 -12.22 -19.92
CA THR A 112 -11.45 -13.60 -20.11
C THR A 112 -12.08 -14.30 -21.30
N SER A 113 -13.33 -13.94 -21.65
CA SER A 113 -14.05 -14.55 -22.76
C SER A 113 -13.64 -14.04 -24.14
N GLY A 114 -12.71 -13.07 -24.23
CA GLY A 114 -12.26 -12.51 -25.51
C GLY A 114 -13.39 -11.90 -26.34
N ALA A 115 -14.54 -11.61 -25.73
CA ALA A 115 -15.64 -10.94 -26.37
C ALA A 115 -15.21 -9.50 -26.62
N SER A 116 -14.54 -9.28 -27.76
CA SER A 116 -14.51 -7.96 -28.38
C SER A 116 -15.92 -7.39 -28.32
N PHE A 117 -16.03 -6.13 -27.92
CA PHE A 117 -17.25 -5.31 -27.94
C PHE A 117 -17.90 -5.15 -29.34
N ASN A 118 -17.53 -5.99 -30.31
CA ASN A 118 -18.04 -6.05 -31.67
C ASN A 118 -18.83 -7.34 -31.90
N ASP A 119 -20.02 -7.48 -31.31
CA ASP A 119 -21.19 -7.99 -32.05
C ASP A 119 -22.48 -7.96 -31.22
N ARG A 120 -23.18 -6.83 -31.25
CA ARG A 120 -24.65 -6.82 -31.10
C ARG A 120 -25.24 -5.92 -32.18
N GLY A 121 -25.11 -6.34 -33.43
CA GLY A 121 -25.89 -5.84 -34.55
C GLY A 121 -26.57 -7.00 -35.28
N PRO A 122 -27.85 -6.91 -35.70
CA PRO A 122 -28.47 -7.96 -36.49
C PRO A 122 -27.74 -8.08 -37.83
N VAL A 123 -27.35 -9.31 -38.19
CA VAL A 123 -26.72 -9.65 -39.46
C VAL A 123 -27.64 -9.26 -40.62
N GLY A 124 -27.24 -8.23 -41.38
CA GLY A 124 -27.79 -7.87 -42.69
C GLY A 124 -26.68 -7.92 -43.76
N PRO A 125 -26.98 -8.27 -45.01
CA PRO A 125 -25.96 -8.61 -45.98
C PRO A 125 -25.23 -7.37 -46.53
N ALA A 126 -23.95 -7.59 -46.85
CA ALA A 126 -22.92 -6.63 -47.16
C ALA A 126 -23.18 -5.74 -48.40
N ALA A 127 -22.78 -4.47 -48.30
CA ALA A 127 -21.92 -3.74 -49.25
C ALA A 127 -21.96 -2.23 -48.95
N ALA A 128 -20.82 -1.63 -48.60
CA ALA A 128 -20.36 -0.30 -49.04
C ALA A 128 -19.28 0.24 -48.09
N ALA A 129 -18.24 0.81 -48.71
CA ALA A 129 -17.04 1.38 -48.11
C ALA A 129 -17.31 2.29 -46.90
N ARG A 130 -16.50 2.12 -45.84
CA ARG A 130 -16.46 3.03 -44.69
C ARG A 130 -15.05 3.59 -44.52
N THR A 131 -14.93 4.89 -44.75
CA THR A 131 -13.85 5.75 -44.27
C THR A 131 -13.84 5.77 -42.73
N PRO A 132 -12.67 5.78 -42.07
CA PRO A 132 -12.61 5.80 -40.61
C PRO A 132 -12.78 7.23 -40.09
N SER A 133 -13.92 7.52 -39.47
CA SER A 133 -14.09 8.67 -38.59
C SER A 133 -13.97 8.21 -37.12
N SER A 134 -12.74 7.96 -36.67
CA SER A 134 -12.43 7.51 -35.32
C SER A 134 -12.04 8.67 -34.39
N HIS A 135 -13.00 9.38 -33.82
CA HIS A 135 -12.68 10.29 -32.69
C HIS A 135 -13.68 10.31 -31.54
N ARG A 136 -14.88 9.71 -31.67
CA ARG A 136 -15.90 9.78 -30.62
C ARG A 136 -16.14 8.47 -29.85
N ALA A 137 -15.73 7.33 -30.39
CA ALA A 137 -15.94 6.00 -29.76
C ALA A 137 -14.79 5.55 -28.84
N GLN A 138 -13.57 6.07 -29.02
CA GLN A 138 -12.40 5.68 -28.20
C GLN A 138 -12.41 6.28 -26.77
N GLN A 139 -13.23 7.31 -26.50
CA GLN A 139 -13.21 8.02 -25.21
C GLN A 139 -14.00 7.32 -24.09
N SER A 140 -15.03 6.51 -24.42
CA SER A 140 -15.83 5.78 -23.41
C SER A 140 -15.14 4.47 -22.98
N GLU A 141 -14.64 3.71 -23.96
CA GLU A 141 -14.09 2.35 -23.74
C GLU A 141 -12.82 2.36 -22.88
N GLY A 142 -11.95 3.36 -23.05
CA GLY A 142 -10.71 3.44 -22.28
C GLY A 142 -10.89 3.86 -20.82
N ARG A 143 -12.00 4.53 -20.46
CA ARG A 143 -12.30 5.01 -19.10
C ARG A 143 -13.06 3.98 -18.28
N GLU A 144 -14.02 3.28 -18.89
CA GLU A 144 -14.70 2.15 -18.24
C GLU A 144 -13.68 1.08 -17.82
N GLY A 145 -12.71 0.78 -18.68
CA GLY A 145 -11.67 -0.21 -18.37
C GLY A 145 -10.72 0.14 -17.22
N ILE A 146 -10.46 1.44 -16.93
CA ILE A 146 -9.61 1.82 -15.78
C ILE A 146 -10.41 1.87 -14.49
N ASP A 147 -11.67 2.33 -14.53
CA ASP A 147 -12.55 2.35 -13.36
C ASP A 147 -12.81 0.92 -12.85
N ASP A 148 -13.13 0.00 -13.76
CA ASP A 148 -13.38 -1.40 -13.40
C ASP A 148 -12.10 -2.10 -12.90
N PHE A 149 -10.94 -1.76 -13.46
CA PHE A 149 -9.65 -2.24 -12.95
C PHE A 149 -9.34 -1.66 -11.56
N LEU A 150 -9.61 -0.38 -11.32
CA LEU A 150 -9.43 0.23 -10.00
C LEU A 150 -10.38 -0.41 -8.97
N ALA A 151 -11.62 -0.73 -9.36
CA ALA A 151 -12.55 -1.50 -8.54
C ALA A 151 -11.99 -2.87 -8.18
N LEU A 152 -11.44 -3.61 -9.15
CA LEU A 152 -10.75 -4.88 -8.93
C LEU A 152 -9.56 -4.73 -7.97
N LEU A 153 -8.74 -3.69 -8.13
CA LEU A 153 -7.58 -3.43 -7.28
C LEU A 153 -8.01 -3.14 -5.83
N LEU A 154 -8.99 -2.28 -5.62
CA LEU A 154 -9.55 -1.96 -4.31
C LEU A 154 -10.18 -3.19 -3.63
N LEU A 155 -10.94 -4.01 -4.38
CA LEU A 155 -11.45 -5.29 -3.90
C LEU A 155 -10.32 -6.23 -3.50
N THR A 156 -9.23 -6.29 -4.27
CA THR A 156 -8.06 -7.11 -3.96
C THR A 156 -7.37 -6.65 -2.68
N ILE A 157 -7.20 -5.34 -2.48
CA ILE A 157 -6.68 -4.76 -1.23
C ILE A 157 -7.54 -5.22 -0.04
N PHE A 158 -8.86 -5.10 -0.15
CA PHE A 158 -9.76 -5.58 0.91
C PHE A 158 -9.60 -7.08 1.17
N ARG A 159 -9.64 -7.93 0.13
CA ARG A 159 -9.55 -9.39 0.25
C ARG A 159 -8.24 -9.86 0.88
N THR A 160 -7.14 -9.19 0.57
CA THR A 160 -5.83 -9.48 1.19
C THR A 160 -5.73 -9.06 2.67
N SER A 161 -6.66 -8.24 3.17
CA SER A 161 -6.75 -7.93 4.60
C SER A 161 -7.54 -8.97 5.40
N GLU A 162 -8.43 -9.74 4.75
CA GLU A 162 -9.27 -10.76 5.38
C GLU A 162 -8.43 -11.93 5.95
N ASP A 163 -9.01 -12.71 6.85
CA ASP A 163 -8.29 -13.79 7.56
C ASP A 163 -7.83 -14.91 6.62
N SER A 164 -8.64 -15.26 5.62
CA SER A 164 -8.33 -16.29 4.63
C SER A 164 -7.46 -15.72 3.51
N LYS A 165 -6.17 -16.07 3.50
CA LYS A 165 -5.20 -15.53 2.53
C LYS A 165 -4.69 -16.55 1.50
N HIS A 166 -5.15 -17.79 1.55
CA HIS A 166 -4.77 -18.86 0.62
C HIS A 166 -4.90 -18.47 -0.87
N ASP A 167 -5.99 -17.80 -1.25
CA ASP A 167 -6.26 -17.44 -2.66
C ASP A 167 -5.61 -16.10 -3.08
N CYS A 168 -5.08 -15.34 -2.12
CA CYS A 168 -4.53 -14.01 -2.36
C CYS A 168 -3.36 -13.99 -3.36
N PRO A 169 -2.40 -14.93 -3.35
CA PRO A 169 -1.35 -14.98 -4.37
C PRO A 169 -1.90 -15.15 -5.79
N ARG A 170 -2.97 -15.94 -5.97
CA ARG A 170 -3.62 -16.12 -7.28
C ARG A 170 -4.34 -14.84 -7.71
N MET A 171 -5.05 -14.19 -6.80
CA MET A 171 -5.70 -12.91 -7.07
C MET A 171 -4.70 -11.83 -7.46
N TRP A 172 -3.59 -11.71 -6.72
CA TRP A 172 -2.50 -10.80 -7.04
C TRP A 172 -1.94 -11.04 -8.45
N GLN A 173 -1.67 -12.30 -8.82
CA GLN A 173 -1.24 -12.64 -10.18
C GLN A 173 -2.24 -12.20 -11.25
N GLN A 174 -3.54 -12.40 -11.00
CA GLN A 174 -4.59 -12.00 -11.92
C GLN A 174 -4.65 -10.48 -12.10
N VAL A 175 -4.56 -9.70 -11.02
CA VAL A 175 -4.57 -8.24 -11.08
C VAL A 175 -3.36 -7.70 -11.85
N VAL A 176 -2.17 -8.25 -11.62
CA VAL A 176 -0.97 -7.84 -12.37
C VAL A 176 -1.10 -8.19 -13.85
N GLU A 177 -1.64 -9.36 -14.17
CA GLU A 177 -1.87 -9.76 -15.56
C GLU A 177 -2.90 -8.86 -16.26
N ASP A 178 -3.97 -8.47 -15.58
CA ASP A 178 -4.96 -7.56 -16.13
C ASP A 178 -4.43 -6.13 -16.33
N ALA A 179 -3.49 -5.69 -15.48
CA ALA A 179 -2.74 -4.45 -15.67
C ALA A 179 -1.80 -4.50 -16.88
N ARG A 180 -1.17 -5.67 -17.14
CA ARG A 180 -0.35 -5.87 -18.35
C ARG A 180 -1.19 -5.82 -19.62
N LYS A 181 -2.37 -6.45 -19.63
CA LYS A 181 -3.32 -6.37 -20.74
C LYS A 181 -3.85 -4.96 -21.00
N LEU A 182 -3.88 -4.10 -19.97
CA LEU A 182 -4.18 -2.68 -20.10
C LEU A 182 -2.98 -1.84 -20.53
N GLU A 183 -1.81 -2.46 -20.70
CA GLU A 183 -0.56 -1.80 -21.05
C GLU A 183 -0.20 -0.67 -20.08
N LEU A 184 -0.61 -0.78 -18.80
CA LEU A 184 -0.37 0.27 -17.81
C LEU A 184 1.13 0.54 -17.59
N HIS A 185 1.95 -0.52 -17.71
CA HIS A 185 3.41 -0.46 -17.64
C HIS A 185 4.06 0.21 -18.86
N LEU A 186 3.35 0.38 -19.97
CA LEU A 186 3.83 1.00 -21.22
C LEU A 186 3.21 2.37 -21.50
N LEU A 187 2.50 2.95 -20.51
CA LEU A 187 1.69 4.16 -20.66
C LEU A 187 2.42 5.35 -21.33
N ASP A 188 3.73 5.46 -21.12
CA ASP A 188 4.57 6.55 -21.63
C ASP A 188 5.65 6.07 -22.61
N GLU A 189 5.62 4.81 -23.07
CA GLU A 189 6.63 4.22 -23.96
C GLU A 189 6.81 5.03 -25.26
N ALA A 190 5.71 5.38 -25.92
CA ALA A 190 5.75 6.17 -27.15
C ALA A 190 6.40 7.55 -26.93
N ALA A 191 6.19 8.17 -25.77
CA ALA A 191 6.78 9.47 -25.42
C ALA A 191 8.28 9.35 -25.07
N LEU A 192 8.69 8.22 -24.48
CA LEU A 192 10.08 7.92 -24.14
C LEU A 192 10.92 7.56 -25.37
N ASN A 193 10.32 6.90 -26.36
CA ASN A 193 10.97 6.52 -27.61
C ASN A 193 11.02 7.66 -28.65
N ALA A 194 10.33 8.78 -28.40
CA ALA A 194 10.34 9.94 -29.30
C ALA A 194 11.73 10.61 -29.31
N ALA A 195 12.35 10.71 -30.49
CA ALA A 195 13.72 11.20 -30.70
C ALA A 195 13.96 12.68 -30.33
N SER A 196 12.92 13.43 -29.97
CA SER A 196 13.04 14.83 -29.56
C SER A 196 12.21 15.08 -28.30
N PRO A 197 12.82 15.55 -27.20
CA PRO A 197 12.11 15.81 -25.94
C PRO A 197 11.11 16.96 -26.05
N ASP A 198 11.32 17.90 -26.98
CA ASP A 198 10.58 19.16 -27.10
C ASP A 198 9.56 19.20 -28.26
N LEU A 199 9.54 18.19 -29.14
CA LEU A 199 8.52 18.11 -30.18
C LEU A 199 7.30 17.40 -29.61
N PHE A 200 6.39 18.18 -29.05
CA PHE A 200 4.99 17.81 -28.99
C PHE A 200 4.59 17.18 -30.33
N PRO A 201 4.11 15.92 -30.39
CA PRO A 201 3.43 15.46 -31.59
C PRO A 201 2.15 16.29 -31.66
N SER A 202 2.15 17.36 -32.47
CA SER A 202 1.04 18.28 -32.74
C SER A 202 -0.18 18.05 -31.83
N GLN A 203 -0.07 18.44 -30.55
CA GLN A 203 -1.03 18.14 -29.47
C GLN A 203 -2.30 19.01 -29.56
N GLY A 204 -2.75 19.34 -30.76
CA GLY A 204 -3.93 20.18 -30.99
C GLY A 204 -5.27 19.52 -30.62
N SER A 205 -5.30 18.41 -29.87
CA SER A 205 -6.51 17.62 -29.64
C SER A 205 -6.65 16.95 -28.26
N LEU A 206 -5.67 16.99 -27.36
CA LEU A 206 -5.83 16.38 -26.02
C LEU A 206 -6.51 17.37 -25.08
N THR A 207 -7.68 16.98 -24.59
CA THR A 207 -8.40 17.77 -23.59
C THR A 207 -7.77 17.59 -22.21
N ILE A 208 -8.00 18.52 -21.27
CA ILE A 208 -7.59 18.37 -19.86
C ILE A 208 -8.09 17.03 -19.30
N ARG A 209 -9.27 16.59 -19.73
CA ARG A 209 -9.87 15.31 -19.39
C ARG A 209 -9.08 14.09 -19.87
N ASP A 210 -8.47 14.16 -21.04
CA ASP A 210 -7.62 13.08 -21.55
C ASP A 210 -6.32 13.00 -20.75
N LEU A 211 -5.77 14.16 -20.36
CA LEU A 211 -4.59 14.25 -19.50
C LEU A 211 -4.85 13.74 -18.08
N GLU A 212 -5.99 14.12 -17.48
CA GLU A 212 -6.43 13.59 -16.18
C GLU A 212 -6.62 12.07 -16.24
N ALA A 213 -7.29 11.55 -17.27
CA ALA A 213 -7.46 10.09 -17.44
C ALA A 213 -6.12 9.36 -17.61
N LYS A 214 -5.13 9.99 -18.27
CA LYS A 214 -3.77 9.46 -18.35
C LYS A 214 -3.09 9.45 -16.98
N GLU A 215 -3.28 10.50 -16.18
CA GLU A 215 -2.75 10.57 -14.82
C GLU A 215 -3.41 9.56 -13.86
N GLU A 216 -4.72 9.31 -13.98
CA GLU A 216 -5.43 8.26 -13.23
C GLU A 216 -4.85 6.87 -13.53
N ARG A 217 -4.57 6.56 -14.80
CA ARG A 217 -3.88 5.32 -15.20
C ARG A 217 -2.48 5.22 -14.59
N ARG A 218 -1.73 6.33 -14.61
CA ARG A 218 -0.38 6.41 -14.03
C ARG A 218 -0.38 6.17 -12.53
N ARG A 219 -1.28 6.83 -11.78
CA ARG A 219 -1.47 6.62 -10.34
C ARG A 219 -1.86 5.18 -10.02
N THR A 220 -2.79 4.63 -10.80
CA THR A 220 -3.23 3.22 -10.66
C THR A 220 -2.06 2.25 -10.85
N PHE A 221 -1.24 2.46 -11.88
CA PHE A 221 -0.04 1.65 -12.13
C PHE A 221 0.94 1.71 -10.96
N TRP A 222 1.30 2.92 -10.50
CA TRP A 222 2.26 3.07 -9.41
C TRP A 222 1.74 2.56 -8.07
N MET A 223 0.43 2.63 -7.83
CA MET A 223 -0.19 2.01 -6.66
C MET A 223 -0.06 0.49 -6.72
N LEU A 224 -0.33 -0.11 -7.88
CA LEU A 224 -0.13 -1.55 -8.09
C LEU A 224 1.34 -1.95 -7.96
N PHE A 225 2.28 -1.16 -8.49
CA PHE A 225 3.72 -1.41 -8.35
C PHE A 225 4.14 -1.47 -6.88
N ALA A 226 3.70 -0.50 -6.06
CA ALA A 226 3.98 -0.49 -4.63
C ALA A 226 3.36 -1.71 -3.91
N LEU A 227 2.09 -2.02 -4.23
CA LEU A 227 1.39 -3.18 -3.69
C LEU A 227 2.01 -4.52 -4.10
N ASP A 228 2.54 -4.62 -5.32
CA ASP A 228 3.23 -5.83 -5.82
C ASP A 228 4.43 -6.19 -4.95
N ARG A 229 5.24 -5.20 -4.51
CA ARG A 229 6.36 -5.46 -3.59
C ARG A 229 5.89 -5.73 -2.16
N HIS A 230 4.86 -5.01 -1.71
CA HIS A 230 4.25 -5.26 -0.41
C HIS A 230 3.72 -6.71 -0.31
N TRP A 231 2.96 -7.17 -1.30
CA TRP A 231 2.43 -8.54 -1.35
C TRP A 231 3.51 -9.58 -1.58
N ALA A 232 4.54 -9.28 -2.37
CA ALA A 232 5.72 -10.14 -2.52
C ALA A 232 6.40 -10.41 -1.17
N LEU A 233 6.60 -9.38 -0.35
CA LEU A 233 7.07 -9.54 1.03
C LEU A 233 6.06 -10.35 1.86
N CYS A 234 4.78 -9.98 1.88
CA CYS A 234 3.75 -10.71 2.65
C CYS A 234 3.72 -12.21 2.34
N TYR A 235 3.86 -12.59 1.08
CA TYR A 235 3.65 -13.96 0.62
C TYR A 235 4.93 -14.75 0.32
N ASN A 236 6.09 -14.19 0.65
CA ASN A 236 7.40 -14.78 0.39
C ASN A 236 7.57 -15.19 -1.11
N LYS A 237 7.30 -14.23 -2.01
CA LYS A 237 7.35 -14.41 -3.47
C LYS A 237 8.23 -13.35 -4.13
N MET A 238 8.61 -13.59 -5.38
CA MET A 238 9.13 -12.54 -6.25
C MET A 238 8.05 -11.52 -6.61
N PRO A 239 8.39 -10.21 -6.70
CA PRO A 239 7.54 -9.21 -7.34
C PRO A 239 7.22 -9.64 -8.77
N LEU A 240 5.99 -9.40 -9.22
CA LEU A 240 5.56 -9.80 -10.56
C LEU A 240 5.81 -8.69 -11.59
N ILE A 241 5.88 -7.43 -11.17
CA ILE A 241 6.17 -6.30 -12.06
C ILE A 241 7.68 -6.06 -12.09
N LEU A 242 8.32 -6.26 -13.24
CA LEU A 242 9.75 -6.02 -13.39
C LEU A 242 10.02 -4.55 -13.65
N GLU A 243 11.07 -4.01 -13.04
CA GLU A 243 11.40 -2.58 -13.14
C GLU A 243 11.79 -2.16 -14.55
N GLN A 244 12.51 -3.03 -15.27
CA GLN A 244 12.93 -2.78 -16.65
C GLN A 244 11.74 -2.60 -17.63
N ASP A 245 10.59 -3.19 -17.30
CA ASP A 245 9.38 -3.14 -18.12
C ASP A 245 8.56 -1.86 -17.85
N CYS A 246 8.92 -1.07 -16.84
CA CYS A 246 8.18 0.12 -16.44
C CYS A 246 8.56 1.32 -17.32
N LYS A 247 7.80 1.55 -18.39
CA LYS A 247 7.88 2.73 -19.27
C LYS A 247 6.80 3.76 -18.92
N VAL A 248 6.85 4.23 -17.66
CA VAL A 248 5.85 5.13 -17.08
C VAL A 248 6.57 6.26 -16.36
N TYR A 249 6.12 7.52 -16.52
CA TYR A 249 6.63 8.63 -15.71
C TYR A 249 6.11 8.54 -14.26
N ASN A 250 6.85 9.12 -13.31
CA ASN A 250 6.37 9.30 -11.94
C ASN A 250 5.01 10.03 -11.92
N PRO A 251 4.13 9.75 -10.94
CA PRO A 251 2.87 10.46 -10.81
C PRO A 251 3.08 11.92 -10.40
N LEU A 252 2.06 12.75 -10.62
CA LEU A 252 2.00 14.11 -10.08
C LEU A 252 2.06 14.05 -8.55
N PRO A 253 2.71 15.01 -7.87
CA PRO A 253 2.57 15.19 -6.43
C PRO A 253 1.11 15.26 -6.01
N ASP A 254 0.76 14.64 -4.88
CA ASP A 254 -0.64 14.59 -4.42
C ASP A 254 -1.15 15.99 -4.06
N ALA A 255 -0.28 16.88 -3.57
CA ALA A 255 -0.63 18.28 -3.31
C ALA A 255 -1.09 19.03 -4.57
N VAL A 256 -0.53 18.69 -5.74
CA VAL A 256 -0.92 19.30 -7.03
C VAL A 256 -2.16 18.62 -7.60
N TRP A 257 -2.26 17.30 -7.44
CA TRP A 257 -3.40 16.53 -7.96
C TRP A 257 -4.71 16.83 -7.26
N HIS A 258 -4.65 17.06 -5.95
CA HIS A 258 -5.80 17.40 -5.12
C HIS A 258 -6.04 18.90 -5.02
N ASP A 259 -5.26 19.74 -5.69
CA ASP A 259 -5.50 21.18 -5.78
C ASP A 259 -6.80 21.45 -6.56
N ASP A 260 -7.48 22.54 -6.20
CA ASP A 260 -8.69 23.00 -6.86
C ASP A 260 -8.41 23.39 -8.32
N TYR A 261 -7.25 24.01 -8.54
CA TYR A 261 -6.80 24.39 -9.87
C TYR A 261 -5.63 23.50 -10.33
N LEU A 262 -5.89 22.66 -11.34
CA LEU A 262 -4.87 21.82 -11.97
C LEU A 262 -4.45 22.45 -13.31
N PRO A 263 -3.29 23.13 -13.39
CA PRO A 263 -2.82 23.71 -14.63
C PRO A 263 -2.47 22.61 -15.64
N GLY A 264 -2.90 22.78 -16.90
CA GLY A 264 -2.61 21.83 -17.98
C GLY A 264 -1.12 21.59 -18.17
N ASP A 265 -0.29 22.60 -17.94
CA ASP A 265 1.17 22.51 -18.03
C ASP A 265 1.75 21.50 -17.02
N ALA A 266 1.18 21.38 -15.82
CA ALA A 266 1.63 20.41 -14.83
C ALA A 266 1.35 18.96 -15.28
N LEU A 267 0.23 18.74 -15.96
CA LEU A 267 -0.12 17.44 -16.55
C LEU A 267 0.74 17.08 -17.77
N LEU A 268 1.23 18.09 -18.49
CA LEU A 268 2.10 17.93 -19.65
C LEU A 268 3.57 17.76 -19.27
N HIS A 269 3.97 18.22 -18.08
CA HIS A 269 5.34 18.12 -17.61
C HIS A 269 5.82 16.67 -17.48
N ARG A 270 6.88 16.31 -18.22
CA ARG A 270 7.51 14.99 -18.15
C ARG A 270 8.35 14.91 -16.89
N ARG A 271 8.03 13.94 -16.03
CA ARG A 271 8.75 13.66 -14.79
C ARG A 271 9.81 12.58 -15.03
N HIS A 272 10.48 12.12 -13.98
CA HIS A 272 11.42 11.01 -14.08
C HIS A 272 10.69 9.73 -14.55
N PRO A 273 11.23 8.97 -15.53
CA PRO A 273 10.64 7.71 -15.96
C PRO A 273 11.11 6.51 -15.13
N GLY A 274 10.26 5.51 -15.01
CA GLY A 274 10.56 4.28 -14.27
C GLY A 274 10.57 4.49 -12.75
N PRO A 275 10.88 3.44 -11.98
CA PRO A 275 10.82 3.49 -10.52
C PRO A 275 11.75 4.55 -9.95
N THR A 276 11.27 5.29 -8.96
CA THR A 276 12.08 6.27 -8.22
C THR A 276 12.73 5.63 -7.00
N CYS A 277 13.95 6.05 -6.68
CA CYS A 277 14.63 5.75 -5.41
C CYS A 277 14.90 7.04 -4.62
N ARG A 278 14.11 8.08 -4.87
CA ARG A 278 14.22 9.37 -4.20
C ARG A 278 12.89 9.76 -3.59
N ILE A 279 12.89 10.05 -2.29
CA ILE A 279 11.73 10.64 -1.63
C ILE A 279 11.66 12.10 -2.09
N HIS A 280 10.51 12.54 -2.59
CA HIS A 280 10.38 13.88 -3.16
C HIS A 280 9.16 14.69 -2.70
N GLY A 281 8.40 14.19 -1.72
CA GLY A 281 7.20 14.86 -1.25
C GLY A 281 6.43 14.05 -0.20
N ARG A 282 5.18 14.44 0.04
CA ARG A 282 4.35 13.96 1.17
C ARG A 282 3.21 13.04 0.73
N GLY A 283 2.87 13.04 -0.55
CA GLY A 283 1.89 12.10 -1.10
C GLY A 283 2.40 10.67 -1.03
N LEU A 284 1.47 9.69 -1.05
CA LEU A 284 1.81 8.27 -0.96
C LEU A 284 2.87 7.89 -2.00
N PHE A 285 2.69 8.35 -3.25
CA PHE A 285 3.62 8.04 -4.33
C PHE A 285 4.98 8.72 -4.20
N GLU A 286 5.10 9.78 -3.42
CA GLU A 286 6.32 10.57 -3.30
C GLU A 286 7.25 10.04 -2.21
N TRP A 287 6.68 9.49 -1.14
CA TRP A 287 7.45 8.95 -0.01
C TRP A 287 7.45 7.43 0.09
N PHE A 288 6.36 6.74 -0.27
CA PHE A 288 6.24 5.29 -0.12
C PHE A 288 6.76 4.52 -1.33
N LEU A 289 6.63 5.08 -2.54
CA LEU A 289 7.12 4.44 -3.76
C LEU A 289 8.63 4.19 -3.74
N PRO A 290 9.50 5.12 -3.30
CA PRO A 290 10.94 4.88 -3.28
C PRO A 290 11.40 3.74 -2.36
N PRO A 291 10.92 3.64 -1.10
CA PRO A 291 11.14 2.45 -0.28
C PRO A 291 10.63 1.15 -0.93
N MET A 292 9.53 1.19 -1.69
CA MET A 292 9.03 -0.01 -2.39
C MET A 292 9.92 -0.44 -3.56
N THR A 293 10.56 0.50 -4.25
CA THR A 293 11.61 0.17 -5.24
C THR A 293 12.75 -0.57 -4.56
N VAL A 294 13.30 -0.02 -3.47
CA VAL A 294 14.39 -0.66 -2.71
C VAL A 294 13.96 -2.00 -2.10
N LEU A 295 12.71 -2.12 -1.63
CA LEU A 295 12.16 -3.39 -1.17
C LEU A 295 12.18 -4.45 -2.28
N GLY A 296 11.94 -4.06 -3.54
CA GLY A 296 12.07 -4.94 -4.70
C GLY A 296 13.47 -5.56 -4.82
N ASP A 297 14.51 -4.73 -4.67
CA ASP A 297 15.91 -5.17 -4.68
C ASP A 297 16.23 -6.10 -3.50
N ILE A 298 15.74 -5.78 -2.31
CA ILE A 298 15.92 -6.60 -1.10
C ILE A 298 15.24 -7.97 -1.29
N ILE A 299 13.99 -7.99 -1.78
CA ILE A 299 13.27 -9.24 -2.07
C ILE A 299 14.05 -10.07 -3.11
N TRP A 300 14.51 -9.44 -4.18
CA TRP A 300 15.31 -10.11 -5.20
C TRP A 300 16.54 -10.78 -4.59
N LEU A 301 17.35 -10.02 -3.82
CA LEU A 301 18.56 -10.52 -3.17
C LEU A 301 18.26 -11.64 -2.17
N HIS A 302 17.18 -11.52 -1.38
CA HIS A 302 16.73 -12.54 -0.43
C HIS A 302 16.51 -13.89 -1.12
N HIS A 303 15.77 -13.93 -2.24
CA HIS A 303 15.54 -15.19 -2.93
C HIS A 303 16.75 -15.70 -3.71
N GLN A 304 17.64 -14.82 -4.19
CA GLN A 304 18.93 -15.28 -4.71
C GLN A 304 19.72 -16.01 -3.63
N ARG A 305 19.75 -15.48 -2.39
CA ARG A 305 20.43 -16.12 -1.24
C ARG A 305 19.80 -17.47 -0.87
N MET A 306 18.50 -17.64 -1.11
CA MET A 306 17.82 -18.94 -0.95
C MET A 306 18.04 -19.92 -2.11
N HIS A 307 18.61 -19.47 -3.23
CA HIS A 307 18.76 -20.31 -4.42
C HIS A 307 19.88 -21.35 -4.23
N PRO A 308 19.61 -22.68 -4.31
CA PRO A 308 20.55 -23.72 -3.88
C PRO A 308 21.91 -23.73 -4.57
N ARG A 309 21.98 -23.23 -5.82
CA ARG A 309 23.23 -23.21 -6.61
C ARG A 309 23.84 -21.82 -6.75
N MET A 310 23.02 -20.77 -6.62
CA MET A 310 23.44 -19.39 -6.95
C MET A 310 23.75 -18.59 -5.70
N SER A 311 23.30 -19.03 -4.52
CA SER A 311 23.62 -18.41 -3.25
C SER A 311 25.12 -18.24 -3.02
N LEU A 312 25.95 -19.16 -3.51
CA LEU A 312 27.41 -19.12 -3.41
C LEU A 312 28.07 -18.04 -4.28
N LEU A 313 27.34 -17.46 -5.24
CA LEU A 313 27.86 -16.44 -6.16
C LEU A 313 27.54 -15.01 -5.71
N ILE A 314 26.70 -14.87 -4.68
CA ILE A 314 26.27 -13.56 -4.18
C ILE A 314 27.37 -12.99 -3.31
N ASN A 315 27.80 -11.79 -3.65
CA ASN A 315 28.85 -11.10 -2.92
C ASN A 315 28.24 -10.04 -1.98
N ASN A 316 29.09 -9.43 -1.17
CA ASN A 316 28.70 -8.30 -0.32
C ASN A 316 28.44 -7.02 -1.14
N GLY A 317 28.81 -6.99 -2.43
CA GLY A 317 28.64 -5.82 -3.29
C GLY A 317 27.19 -5.46 -3.58
N GLU A 318 26.32 -6.45 -3.79
CA GLU A 318 24.88 -6.25 -3.96
C GLU A 318 24.26 -5.67 -2.69
N THR A 319 24.68 -6.17 -1.52
CA THR A 319 24.22 -5.67 -0.22
C THR A 319 24.62 -4.20 -0.04
N SER A 320 25.89 -3.87 -0.29
CA SER A 320 26.41 -2.51 -0.19
C SER A 320 25.71 -1.51 -1.12
N ARG A 321 25.28 -1.93 -2.32
CA ARG A 321 24.53 -1.05 -3.23
C ARG A 321 23.14 -0.72 -2.70
N ILE A 322 22.49 -1.69 -2.04
CA ILE A 322 21.19 -1.47 -1.41
C ILE A 322 21.37 -0.62 -0.14
N ASP A 323 22.45 -0.82 0.63
CA ASP A 323 22.81 0.06 1.75
C ASP A 323 22.96 1.51 1.30
N ASP A 324 23.68 1.75 0.20
CA ASP A 324 23.85 3.10 -0.38
C ASP A 324 22.50 3.70 -0.83
N ALA A 325 21.56 2.88 -1.29
CA ALA A 325 20.23 3.33 -1.67
C ALA A 325 19.39 3.70 -0.43
N LEU A 326 19.43 2.89 0.62
CA LEU A 326 18.76 3.17 1.89
C LEU A 326 19.32 4.43 2.55
N ALA A 327 20.65 4.60 2.56
CA ALA A 327 21.29 5.79 3.13
C ALA A 327 20.89 7.08 2.38
N LYS A 328 20.67 7.00 1.05
CA LYS A 328 20.13 8.13 0.26
C LYS A 328 18.70 8.44 0.65
N LEU A 329 17.86 7.43 0.88
CA LEU A 329 16.49 7.65 1.35
C LEU A 329 16.48 8.30 2.75
N GLU A 330 17.37 7.89 3.65
CA GLU A 330 17.52 8.54 4.96
C GLU A 330 17.96 10.01 4.82
N ALA A 331 18.92 10.28 3.94
CA ALA A 331 19.37 11.63 3.65
C ALA A 331 18.25 12.49 3.04
N ASP A 332 17.43 11.92 2.15
CA ASP A 332 16.26 12.59 1.61
C ASP A 332 15.31 13.01 2.75
N ILE A 333 14.98 12.15 3.72
CA ILE A 333 14.07 12.51 4.83
C ILE A 333 14.57 13.74 5.63
N LEU A 334 15.89 13.85 5.81
CA LEU A 334 16.52 14.91 6.60
C LEU A 334 16.71 16.23 5.85
N ASP A 335 16.65 16.24 4.52
CA ASP A 335 16.86 17.45 3.71
C ASP A 335 15.67 18.43 3.81
N VAL A 336 15.70 19.32 4.80
CA VAL A 336 14.67 20.34 5.18
C VAL A 336 14.16 21.23 4.03
N SER A 337 14.70 21.14 2.81
CA SER A 337 14.18 21.80 1.60
C SER A 337 12.71 21.44 1.28
N TRP A 338 12.20 20.32 1.81
CA TRP A 338 10.78 19.89 1.78
C TRP A 338 9.76 20.91 2.32
N HIS A 339 10.17 21.85 3.17
CA HIS A 339 9.23 22.71 3.89
C HIS A 339 8.94 24.04 3.19
N ARG A 340 9.75 24.46 2.20
CA ARG A 340 9.68 25.83 1.66
C ARG A 340 8.95 25.95 0.31
N GLY A 341 8.88 24.87 -0.46
CA GLY A 341 8.31 24.88 -1.82
C GLY A 341 6.80 24.64 -1.92
N GLN A 342 6.13 24.27 -0.82
CA GLN A 342 4.70 23.89 -0.78
C GLN A 342 3.91 24.64 0.30
N GLN A 343 4.39 25.79 0.79
CA GLN A 343 3.57 26.65 1.65
C GLN A 343 2.55 27.39 0.79
N SER A 344 1.27 27.03 0.92
CA SER A 344 0.18 27.92 0.54
C SER A 344 0.19 29.14 1.48
N PRO A 345 -0.15 30.36 1.01
CA PRO A 345 -0.19 31.56 1.84
C PRO A 345 -1.09 31.44 3.09
N GLU A 346 -2.05 30.51 3.08
CA GLU A 346 -3.00 30.28 4.18
C GLU A 346 -2.35 29.63 5.43
N ASP A 347 -1.22 28.95 5.30
CA ASP A 347 -0.52 28.33 6.43
C ASP A 347 0.21 29.36 7.32
N ALA A 348 0.39 30.59 6.85
CA ALA A 348 1.03 31.66 7.62
C ALA A 348 0.07 32.25 8.69
N ASP A 349 -1.23 32.33 8.42
CA ASP A 349 -2.21 33.00 9.29
C ASP A 349 -2.74 32.11 10.43
N ALA A 350 -2.52 30.79 10.38
CA ALA A 350 -2.89 29.87 11.46
C ALA A 350 -1.96 29.95 12.70
N SER A 351 -0.91 30.78 12.65
CA SER A 351 0.11 30.89 13.70
C SER A 351 -0.29 31.76 14.91
N THR A 352 -1.53 32.25 14.98
CA THR A 352 -1.99 33.09 16.08
C THR A 352 -3.38 32.72 16.59
N THR A 353 -3.52 31.56 17.27
CA THR A 353 -4.28 31.40 18.53
C THR A 353 -4.29 29.93 19.02
N ASN A 354 -3.40 29.64 19.96
CA ASN A 354 -3.57 28.88 21.21
C ASN A 354 -4.29 27.49 21.30
N VAL A 355 -3.54 26.58 21.95
CA VAL A 355 -3.90 25.36 22.72
C VAL A 355 -3.96 23.99 22.00
N GLY A 356 -2.84 23.26 22.08
CA GLY A 356 -2.74 21.81 22.33
C GLY A 356 -3.15 20.83 21.22
N TYR A 357 -2.20 19.99 20.77
CA TYR A 357 -2.41 18.81 19.91
C TYR A 357 -2.68 19.04 18.42
N ARG A 358 -1.88 19.86 17.75
CA ARG A 358 -1.74 19.77 16.28
C ARG A 358 -0.28 19.57 15.91
N THR A 359 0.20 18.33 16.03
CA THR A 359 1.43 17.91 15.35
C THR A 359 1.19 17.96 13.85
N THR A 360 2.11 18.58 13.10
CA THR A 360 1.95 18.74 11.65
C THR A 360 1.95 17.36 10.98
N PRO A 361 1.05 17.08 10.02
CA PRO A 361 1.03 15.83 9.25
C PRO A 361 2.41 15.43 8.68
N THR A 362 3.26 16.42 8.43
CA THR A 362 4.65 16.27 7.99
C THR A 362 5.51 15.45 8.95
N THR A 363 5.33 15.62 10.26
CA THR A 363 6.14 14.91 11.27
C THR A 363 5.78 13.42 11.29
N ALA A 364 4.49 13.08 11.15
CA ALA A 364 4.06 11.69 11.10
C ALA A 364 4.64 10.97 9.89
N ILE A 365 4.55 11.56 8.70
CA ILE A 365 5.06 10.96 7.45
C ILE A 365 6.56 10.68 7.56
N GLN A 366 7.35 11.63 8.06
CA GLN A 366 8.79 11.44 8.26
C GLN A 366 9.09 10.25 9.18
N LEU A 367 8.35 10.11 10.29
CA LEU A 367 8.51 9.00 11.22
C LEU A 367 8.10 7.65 10.58
N TYR A 368 7.01 7.60 9.81
CA TYR A 368 6.62 6.40 9.06
C TYR A 368 7.68 6.01 8.01
N CYS A 369 8.25 6.99 7.30
CA CYS A 369 9.34 6.75 6.36
C CYS A 369 10.58 6.19 7.07
N GLN A 370 10.99 6.84 8.16
CA GLN A 370 12.16 6.42 8.95
C GLN A 370 11.98 5.02 9.51
N PHE A 371 10.81 4.71 10.06
CA PHE A 371 10.48 3.38 10.55
C PHE A 371 10.59 2.34 9.43
N LEU A 372 10.02 2.63 8.25
CA LEU A 372 10.07 1.73 7.11
C LEU A 372 11.52 1.47 6.67
N ILE A 373 12.36 2.50 6.59
CA ILE A 373 13.78 2.33 6.25
C ILE A 373 14.52 1.45 7.25
N HIS A 374 14.30 1.63 8.57
CA HIS A 374 14.87 0.72 9.57
C HIS A 374 14.43 -0.73 9.36
N VAL A 375 13.16 -0.97 9.01
CA VAL A 375 12.69 -2.31 8.66
C VAL A 375 13.36 -2.83 7.38
N LEU A 376 13.59 -1.99 6.37
CA LEU A 376 14.31 -2.41 5.16
C LEU A 376 15.77 -2.80 5.45
N TYR A 377 16.47 -2.09 6.33
CA TYR A 377 17.79 -2.53 6.82
C TYR A 377 17.71 -3.88 7.53
N ILE A 378 16.71 -4.08 8.40
CA ILE A 378 16.49 -5.38 9.06
C ILE A 378 16.26 -6.49 8.03
N LEU A 379 15.47 -6.24 6.99
CA LEU A 379 15.22 -7.21 5.92
C LEU A 379 16.48 -7.46 5.06
N LEU A 380 17.32 -6.46 4.83
CA LEU A 380 18.53 -6.60 4.01
C LEU A 380 19.61 -7.46 4.69
N HIS A 381 19.87 -7.22 5.97
CA HIS A 381 20.93 -7.91 6.73
C HIS A 381 20.42 -9.13 7.50
N GLY A 382 19.13 -9.16 7.83
CA GLY A 382 18.55 -10.13 8.74
C GLY A 382 17.97 -11.36 8.05
N ARG A 383 17.62 -12.34 8.89
CA ARG A 383 16.80 -13.48 8.49
C ARG A 383 15.33 -13.06 8.52
N TRP A 384 14.57 -13.41 7.48
CA TRP A 384 13.16 -13.03 7.34
C TRP A 384 12.19 -13.91 8.13
N ASP A 385 12.66 -15.07 8.60
CA ASP A 385 11.84 -16.07 9.29
C ASP A 385 12.16 -16.07 10.78
N ALA A 386 11.16 -15.80 11.62
CA ALA A 386 11.33 -15.71 13.07
C ALA A 386 11.84 -17.02 13.70
N LEU A 387 11.38 -18.17 13.21
CA LEU A 387 11.82 -19.46 13.75
C LEU A 387 13.23 -19.81 13.30
N ASP A 388 13.58 -19.55 12.04
CA ASP A 388 14.97 -19.70 11.58
C ASP A 388 15.92 -18.77 12.34
N MET A 389 15.45 -17.57 12.71
CA MET A 389 16.20 -16.63 13.55
C MET A 389 16.40 -17.14 14.98
N LEU A 390 15.36 -17.66 15.63
CA LEU A 390 15.44 -18.22 16.99
C LEU A 390 16.32 -19.47 17.05
N MET A 391 16.27 -20.29 16.00
CA MET A 391 17.07 -21.51 15.84
C MET A 391 18.46 -21.25 15.26
N ALA A 392 18.83 -19.99 14.99
CA ALA A 392 20.08 -19.65 14.32
C ALA A 392 21.30 -20.11 15.15
N LEU A 393 22.30 -20.62 14.43
CA LEU A 393 23.59 -21.04 14.97
C LEU A 393 24.47 -19.82 15.34
N SER A 394 25.49 -20.06 16.17
CA SER A 394 26.41 -19.06 16.75
C SER A 394 27.00 -18.06 15.74
N ASP A 395 27.24 -18.49 14.51
CA ASP A 395 28.05 -17.73 13.54
C ASP A 395 27.32 -16.49 12.98
N TRP A 396 25.99 -16.51 12.93
CA TRP A 396 25.24 -15.32 12.49
C TRP A 396 25.16 -14.27 13.61
N ILE A 397 25.01 -14.71 14.86
CA ILE A 397 24.85 -13.83 16.04
C ILE A 397 26.14 -13.01 16.28
N THR A 398 27.29 -13.51 15.87
CA THR A 398 28.58 -12.80 15.98
C THR A 398 28.92 -11.93 14.76
N SER A 399 28.05 -11.90 13.75
CA SER A 399 28.30 -11.16 12.50
C SER A 399 27.91 -9.68 12.58
N ASP A 400 28.54 -8.86 11.73
CA ASP A 400 28.17 -7.43 11.57
C ASP A 400 26.70 -7.26 11.14
N HIS A 401 26.19 -8.17 10.31
CA HIS A 401 24.79 -8.18 9.89
C HIS A 401 23.82 -8.23 11.07
N PHE A 402 24.11 -9.07 12.07
CA PHE A 402 23.28 -9.17 13.27
C PHE A 402 23.34 -7.89 14.11
N SER A 403 24.53 -7.29 14.25
CA SER A 403 24.70 -6.00 14.94
C SER A 403 23.91 -4.88 14.27
N THR A 404 23.94 -4.81 12.93
CA THR A 404 23.13 -3.88 12.13
C THR A 404 21.64 -4.09 12.36
N CYS A 405 21.14 -5.33 12.26
CA CYS A 405 19.74 -5.64 12.55
C CYS A 405 19.33 -5.23 13.97
N GLY A 406 20.17 -5.52 14.97
CA GLY A 406 19.90 -5.16 16.35
C GLY A 406 19.77 -3.66 16.56
N SER A 407 20.71 -2.90 15.99
CA SER A 407 20.72 -1.43 16.08
C SER A 407 19.48 -0.82 15.43
N HIS A 408 19.13 -1.26 14.22
CA HIS A 408 17.94 -0.78 13.52
C HIS A 408 16.64 -1.21 14.19
N ALA A 409 16.60 -2.34 14.90
CA ALA A 409 15.40 -2.77 15.61
C ALA A 409 15.08 -1.93 16.84
N ILE A 410 16.11 -1.55 17.59
CA ILE A 410 15.94 -0.61 18.70
C ILE A 410 15.54 0.76 18.15
N ALA A 411 16.21 1.25 17.10
CA ALA A 411 15.84 2.51 16.44
C ALA A 411 14.42 2.48 15.86
N ALA A 412 13.97 1.35 15.31
CA ALA A 412 12.60 1.16 14.82
C ALA A 412 11.59 1.21 15.97
N ALA A 413 11.88 0.59 17.12
CA ALA A 413 11.01 0.67 18.31
C ALA A 413 10.94 2.10 18.85
N ASP A 414 12.06 2.82 18.90
CA ASP A 414 12.09 4.24 19.30
C ASP A 414 11.31 5.12 18.32
N THR A 415 11.42 4.86 17.02
CA THR A 415 10.65 5.57 15.98
C THR A 415 9.15 5.28 16.14
N ILE A 416 8.76 4.03 16.43
CA ILE A 416 7.36 3.68 16.72
C ILE A 416 6.85 4.42 17.96
N SER A 417 7.66 4.53 19.02
CA SER A 417 7.29 5.31 20.20
C SER A 417 6.94 6.75 19.83
N GLN A 418 7.71 7.36 18.92
CA GLN A 418 7.44 8.70 18.38
C GLN A 418 6.19 8.72 17.49
N ILE A 419 5.99 7.72 16.63
CA ILE A 419 4.77 7.58 15.81
C ILE A 419 3.55 7.56 16.73
N LEU A 420 3.56 6.78 17.81
CA LEU A 420 2.43 6.68 18.74
C LEU A 420 2.12 7.98 19.49
N ASN A 421 3.04 8.94 19.52
CA ASN A 421 2.79 10.28 20.07
C ASN A 421 2.06 11.19 19.08
N VAL A 422 2.24 10.98 17.76
CA VAL A 422 1.65 11.82 16.71
C VAL A 422 0.45 11.18 16.00
N ASP A 423 0.40 9.85 15.99
CA ASP A 423 -0.67 9.00 15.44
C ASP A 423 -0.93 7.83 16.42
N PRO A 424 -1.66 8.08 17.51
CA PRO A 424 -1.89 7.10 18.57
C PRO A 424 -2.80 5.94 18.14
N GLU A 425 -3.49 6.06 17.01
CA GLU A 425 -4.36 5.01 16.44
C GLU A 425 -3.71 4.29 15.25
N LEU A 426 -2.49 4.67 14.86
CA LEU A 426 -1.82 4.17 13.65
C LEU A 426 -2.73 4.26 12.41
N ALA A 427 -3.52 5.33 12.33
CA ALA A 427 -4.57 5.52 11.34
C ALA A 427 -4.04 6.02 9.99
N TYR A 428 -2.78 6.46 9.92
CA TYR A 428 -2.20 7.01 8.69
C TYR A 428 -2.11 5.98 7.55
N MET A 429 -1.62 4.77 7.85
CA MET A 429 -1.40 3.73 6.84
C MET A 429 -1.69 2.30 7.37
N PRO A 430 -2.88 2.07 7.95
CA PRO A 430 -3.19 0.86 8.71
C PRO A 430 -3.09 -0.44 7.89
N TYR A 431 -3.44 -0.40 6.60
CA TYR A 431 -3.37 -1.57 5.72
C TYR A 431 -1.92 -2.04 5.47
N LEU A 432 -1.00 -1.10 5.17
CA LEU A 432 0.37 -1.46 4.80
C LEU A 432 1.28 -1.66 6.02
N PHE A 433 1.05 -0.90 7.11
CA PHE A 433 1.97 -0.82 8.25
C PHE A 433 2.25 -2.17 8.91
N GLY A 434 1.24 -3.04 8.95
CA GLY A 434 1.26 -4.23 9.79
C GLY A 434 2.35 -5.26 9.47
N ILE A 435 2.69 -5.44 8.20
CA ILE A 435 3.74 -6.38 7.81
C ILE A 435 5.13 -5.88 8.18
N TYR A 436 5.37 -4.56 8.06
CA TYR A 436 6.65 -3.95 8.40
C TYR A 436 6.86 -3.96 9.91
N LEU A 437 5.79 -3.68 10.67
CA LEU A 437 5.78 -3.85 12.13
C LEU A 437 6.14 -5.29 12.52
N LEU A 438 5.53 -6.30 11.89
CA LEU A 438 5.85 -7.69 12.14
C LEU A 438 7.32 -8.02 11.85
N GLN A 439 7.80 -7.71 10.64
CA GLN A 439 9.16 -8.03 10.20
C GLN A 439 10.23 -7.33 11.06
N GLY A 440 10.01 -6.06 11.41
CA GLY A 440 10.89 -5.33 12.33
C GLY A 440 10.92 -5.88 13.76
N SER A 441 9.90 -6.65 14.16
CA SER A 441 9.77 -7.19 15.52
C SER A 441 10.51 -8.51 15.75
N PHE A 442 10.87 -9.25 14.70
CA PHE A 442 11.44 -10.61 14.86
C PHE A 442 12.77 -10.63 15.62
N ILE A 443 13.63 -9.65 15.38
CA ILE A 443 14.91 -9.53 16.09
C ILE A 443 14.73 -9.10 17.56
N LEU A 444 13.70 -8.31 17.88
CA LEU A 444 13.35 -8.00 19.26
C LEU A 444 12.78 -9.23 19.98
N LEU A 445 12.00 -10.05 19.28
CA LEU A 445 11.57 -11.36 19.80
C LEU A 445 12.78 -12.25 20.10
N PHE A 446 13.78 -12.27 19.21
CA PHE A 446 15.03 -12.97 19.44
C PHE A 446 15.77 -12.44 20.68
N PHE A 447 15.88 -11.13 20.85
CA PHE A 447 16.49 -10.55 22.05
C PHE A 447 15.73 -10.91 23.32
N ALA A 448 14.40 -10.86 23.31
CA ALA A 448 13.58 -11.29 24.44
C ALA A 448 13.81 -12.77 24.76
N PHE A 449 13.91 -13.62 23.75
CA PHE A 449 14.17 -15.05 23.90
C PHE A 449 15.55 -15.35 24.52
N ARG A 450 16.60 -14.63 24.12
CA ARG A 450 17.97 -14.83 24.63
C ARG A 450 18.28 -14.05 25.91
N MET A 451 17.43 -13.11 26.31
CA MET A 451 17.63 -12.26 27.48
C MET A 451 17.94 -13.03 28.77
N PRO A 452 17.31 -14.19 29.07
CA PRO A 452 17.64 -14.99 30.26
C PRO A 452 19.03 -15.62 30.24
N GLU A 453 19.65 -15.77 29.06
CA GLU A 453 20.92 -16.47 28.88
C GLU A 453 22.14 -15.56 29.03
N VAL A 454 21.97 -14.24 28.85
CA VAL A 454 23.06 -13.27 28.67
C VAL A 454 23.39 -12.47 29.95
N GLY A 455 22.58 -12.55 31.00
CA GLY A 455 22.89 -11.88 32.27
C GLY A 455 21.93 -12.17 33.42
N GLU A 456 22.33 -11.78 34.64
CA GLU A 456 21.52 -11.93 35.86
C GLU A 456 20.29 -10.99 35.90
N ARG A 457 20.29 -9.92 35.07
CA ARG A 457 19.19 -8.93 35.01
C ARG A 457 18.72 -8.69 33.57
N PRO A 458 17.40 -8.54 33.35
CA PRO A 458 16.84 -8.16 32.05
C PRO A 458 17.44 -6.84 31.53
N ASN A 459 17.77 -6.78 30.23
CA ASN A 459 18.17 -5.54 29.60
C ASN A 459 16.94 -4.61 29.45
N GLU A 460 16.92 -3.52 30.23
CA GLU A 460 15.78 -2.58 30.28
C GLU A 460 15.49 -1.91 28.92
N SER A 461 16.52 -1.59 28.13
CA SER A 461 16.35 -1.00 26.79
C SER A 461 15.58 -1.97 25.88
N VAL A 462 15.99 -3.23 25.84
CA VAL A 462 15.31 -4.26 25.04
C VAL A 462 13.90 -4.48 25.57
N GLY A 463 13.72 -4.52 26.89
CA GLY A 463 12.41 -4.63 27.51
C GLY A 463 11.46 -3.50 27.12
N GLN A 464 11.93 -2.25 27.11
CA GLN A 464 11.16 -1.08 26.70
C GLN A 464 10.82 -1.10 25.20
N ALA A 465 11.78 -1.50 24.35
CA ALA A 465 11.54 -1.68 22.93
C ALA A 465 10.45 -2.75 22.69
N CYS A 466 10.52 -3.88 23.39
CA CYS A 466 9.52 -4.94 23.31
C CYS A 466 8.13 -4.46 23.74
N GLU A 467 7.99 -3.72 24.83
CA GLU A 467 6.70 -3.15 25.26
C GLU A 467 6.12 -2.18 24.24
N THR A 468 6.97 -1.33 23.65
CA THR A 468 6.57 -0.38 22.61
C THR A 468 6.00 -1.12 21.40
N ILE A 469 6.68 -2.16 20.94
CA ILE A 469 6.23 -3.02 19.84
C ILE A 469 4.93 -3.77 20.18
N ILE A 470 4.82 -4.33 21.39
CA ILE A 470 3.59 -5.00 21.86
C ILE A 470 2.41 -4.04 21.78
N ARG A 471 2.58 -2.80 22.28
CA ARG A 471 1.56 -1.75 22.21
C ARG A 471 1.24 -1.35 20.77
N ALA A 472 2.23 -1.24 19.90
CA ALA A 472 2.00 -0.93 18.50
C ALA A 472 1.21 -2.03 17.78
N HIS A 473 1.50 -3.31 18.04
CA HIS A 473 0.71 -4.43 17.49
C HIS A 473 -0.72 -4.44 18.05
N GLU A 474 -0.94 -4.04 19.30
CA GLU A 474 -2.29 -3.87 19.86
C GLU A 474 -3.12 -2.84 19.13
N ILE A 475 -2.52 -1.66 18.92
CA ILE A 475 -3.16 -0.54 18.24
C ILE A 475 -3.39 -0.90 16.78
N CYS A 476 -2.38 -1.42 16.09
CA CYS A 476 -2.50 -1.82 14.69
C CYS A 476 -3.62 -2.86 14.49
N PHE A 477 -3.71 -3.85 15.39
CA PHE A 477 -4.79 -4.85 15.38
C PHE A 477 -6.17 -4.24 15.66
N ALA A 478 -6.26 -3.26 16.57
CA ALA A 478 -7.51 -2.57 16.87
C ALA A 478 -8.00 -1.72 15.68
N THR A 479 -7.07 -1.14 14.92
CA THR A 479 -7.35 -0.29 13.76
C THR A 479 -7.70 -1.11 12.53
N LEU A 480 -6.93 -2.17 12.24
CA LEU A 480 -7.24 -3.13 11.19
C LEU A 480 -6.95 -4.55 11.71
N ASN A 481 -8.02 -5.31 11.93
CA ASN A 481 -7.91 -6.65 12.50
C ASN A 481 -7.24 -7.60 11.50
N VAL A 482 -6.00 -8.01 11.81
CA VAL A 482 -5.29 -9.06 11.07
C VAL A 482 -4.74 -10.11 12.02
N ASP A 483 -5.10 -11.37 11.77
CA ASP A 483 -4.84 -12.50 12.66
C ASP A 483 -3.35 -12.73 13.01
N TYR A 484 -2.44 -12.52 12.05
CA TYR A 484 -1.00 -12.71 12.31
C TYR A 484 -0.48 -11.74 13.38
N GLN A 485 -0.99 -10.50 13.43
CA GLN A 485 -0.59 -9.51 14.43
C GLN A 485 -1.08 -9.91 15.82
N ARG A 486 -2.35 -10.36 15.91
CA ARG A 486 -2.94 -10.85 17.16
C ARG A 486 -2.13 -12.01 17.74
N ASN A 487 -1.76 -12.95 16.87
CA ASN A 487 -0.99 -14.13 17.25
C ASN A 487 0.44 -13.76 17.66
N PHE A 488 1.13 -12.93 16.87
CA PHE A 488 2.48 -12.48 17.18
C PHE A 488 2.56 -11.69 18.49
N ARG A 489 1.62 -10.76 18.74
CA ARG A 489 1.53 -10.02 20.01
C ARG A 489 1.49 -10.94 21.23
N LYS A 490 0.71 -12.03 21.16
CA LYS A 490 0.60 -13.02 22.25
C LYS A 490 1.95 -13.69 22.50
N VAL A 491 2.64 -14.11 21.43
CA VAL A 491 3.98 -14.71 21.49
C VAL A 491 4.98 -13.73 22.12
N MET A 492 5.03 -12.49 21.62
CA MET A 492 5.96 -11.47 22.10
C MET A 492 5.75 -11.12 23.58
N ARG A 493 4.49 -10.99 24.01
CA ARG A 493 4.15 -10.74 25.42
C ARG A 493 4.53 -11.91 26.32
N GLY A 494 4.21 -13.13 25.91
CA GLY A 494 4.58 -14.33 26.66
C GLY A 494 6.10 -14.41 26.83
N MET A 495 6.84 -14.19 25.75
CA MET A 495 8.30 -14.22 25.78
C MET A 495 8.90 -13.15 26.69
N LEU A 496 8.42 -11.90 26.60
CA LEU A 496 8.90 -10.83 27.47
C LEU A 496 8.58 -11.07 28.95
N HIS A 497 7.42 -11.65 29.24
CA HIS A 497 7.03 -12.03 30.60
C HIS A 497 7.99 -13.09 31.16
N ASP A 498 8.22 -14.17 30.41
CA ASP A 498 9.12 -15.25 30.81
C ASP A 498 10.55 -14.74 31.01
N ALA A 499 11.01 -13.86 30.10
CA ALA A 499 12.33 -13.26 30.15
C ALA A 499 12.57 -12.45 31.43
N ARG A 500 11.56 -11.70 31.89
CA ARG A 500 11.63 -10.90 33.13
C ARG A 500 11.58 -11.75 34.40
N GLN A 501 10.90 -12.90 34.34
CA GLN A 501 10.78 -13.81 35.48
C GLN A 501 12.01 -14.71 35.65
N GLY A 502 12.92 -14.74 34.67
CA GLY A 502 14.10 -15.60 34.71
C GLY A 502 13.77 -17.10 34.76
N LEU A 503 12.60 -17.49 34.20
CA LEU A 503 12.15 -18.88 34.24
C LEU A 503 13.14 -19.77 33.48
N GLY A 504 13.56 -20.86 34.12
CA GLY A 504 14.52 -21.80 33.55
C GLY A 504 13.98 -22.59 32.35
N TYR A 505 14.89 -23.15 31.56
CA TYR A 505 14.64 -23.88 30.30
C TYR A 505 13.51 -24.94 30.37
N ALA A 506 13.32 -25.60 31.52
CA ALA A 506 12.30 -26.65 31.68
C ALA A 506 10.84 -26.13 31.74
N GLN A 507 10.60 -24.91 32.23
CA GLN A 507 9.27 -24.26 32.18
C GLN A 507 9.04 -23.55 30.82
N LEU A 508 10.13 -23.13 30.17
CA LEU A 508 10.10 -22.55 28.84
C LEU A 508 9.67 -23.57 27.76
N GLN A 509 9.87 -24.88 27.97
CA GLN A 509 9.62 -25.89 26.94
C GLN A 509 8.15 -25.96 26.47
N GLY A 510 7.16 -25.83 27.38
CA GLY A 510 5.74 -25.77 27.00
C GLY A 510 5.37 -24.47 26.28
N ASN A 511 5.93 -23.34 26.71
CA ASN A 511 5.76 -22.04 26.05
C ASN A 511 6.48 -22.00 24.68
N TYR A 512 7.57 -22.75 24.55
CA TYR A 512 8.37 -22.89 23.34
C TYR A 512 7.66 -23.72 22.27
N GLU A 513 7.03 -24.84 22.64
CA GLU A 513 6.16 -25.60 21.74
C GLU A 513 4.98 -24.76 21.25
N HIS A 514 4.37 -23.95 22.14
CA HIS A 514 3.31 -23.03 21.76
C HIS A 514 3.81 -21.92 20.82
N LEU A 515 4.97 -21.33 21.10
CA LEU A 515 5.62 -20.35 20.23
C LEU A 515 5.88 -20.93 18.84
N ILE A 516 6.45 -22.13 18.76
CA ILE A 516 6.70 -22.82 17.49
C ILE A 516 5.38 -23.06 16.78
N SER A 517 4.36 -23.57 17.48
CA SER A 517 3.04 -23.81 16.90
C SER A 517 2.48 -22.55 16.25
N VAL A 518 2.51 -21.40 16.95
CA VAL A 518 1.98 -20.13 16.44
C VAL A 518 2.82 -19.58 15.28
N LEU A 519 4.15 -19.59 15.39
CA LEU A 519 5.02 -19.03 14.35
C LEU A 519 5.18 -19.97 13.14
N SER A 520 4.97 -21.28 13.30
CA SER A 520 5.06 -22.24 12.19
C SER A 520 4.02 -22.00 11.11
N VAL A 521 2.95 -21.29 11.45
CA VAL A 521 1.91 -20.84 10.53
C VAL A 521 2.46 -19.80 9.55
N TYR A 522 3.33 -18.90 10.00
CA TYR A 522 3.83 -17.77 9.19
C TYR A 522 5.33 -17.88 8.95
N ARG A 523 5.72 -18.30 7.74
CA ARG A 523 7.10 -18.70 7.44
C ARG A 523 7.64 -18.04 6.16
N TRP A 524 8.82 -17.44 6.24
CA TRP A 524 9.57 -16.84 5.13
C TRP A 524 10.75 -17.70 4.68
N THR A 525 10.60 -19.02 4.80
CA THR A 525 11.57 -20.00 4.30
C THR A 525 11.11 -20.64 3.01
N LYS A 526 12.05 -21.30 2.30
CA LYS A 526 11.75 -22.03 1.07
C LYS A 526 10.58 -23.00 1.26
N GLY A 527 9.59 -22.93 0.37
CA GLY A 527 8.41 -23.79 0.39
C GLY A 527 7.21 -23.23 1.16
N TYR A 528 7.39 -22.11 1.87
CA TYR A 528 6.32 -21.43 2.60
C TYR A 528 5.96 -20.08 1.96
N SER A 529 4.76 -19.59 2.27
CA SER A 529 4.11 -18.44 1.65
C SER A 529 3.91 -17.26 2.61
N GLY A 530 4.81 -17.06 3.58
CA GLY A 530 4.74 -15.94 4.52
C GLY A 530 3.43 -15.96 5.30
N VAL A 531 2.62 -14.91 5.16
CA VAL A 531 1.29 -14.79 5.78
C VAL A 531 0.13 -15.32 4.92
N ALA A 532 0.37 -15.81 3.70
CA ALA A 532 -0.66 -16.46 2.88
C ALA A 532 -0.89 -17.90 3.33
N VAL A 533 -1.69 -18.04 4.38
CA VAL A 533 -2.10 -19.32 4.98
C VAL A 533 -3.60 -19.56 4.76
#